data_AF-A0A7S0Z4I0-F1
#
_entry.id   AF-A0A7S0Z4I0-F1
#
_cell.length_a   1.000
_cell.length_b   1.000
_cell.length_c   1.000
_cell.angle_alpha   90.00
_cell.angle_beta   90.00
_cell.angle_gamma   90.00
#
_symmetry.space_group_name_H-M   'P 1'
#
loop_
_entity.id
_entity.type
_entity.pdbx_description
1 polymer ?
#
loop_
_entity_poly.entity_id
_entity_poly.type
_entity_poly.pdbx_seq_one_letter_code
_entity_poly.pdbx_strand_id
1 'polypeptide(L)'
;AALRAAGGVLHAVDRVLDQRNRSAFVCARPPGHHAGVSGATEGAPSSGFSILNNAMIGALHAIEQKNVHRVAVVDFDVHHGNGTEEIARHWLQQKRTKDDFHRHTSPDLFFTSIHLADDGTSSGINFYPGTGVQDDMMNNIVNVVVPPMWISKGASATANEDMGERVRKKAKRFGEDNQPAPAAAAVKNQTDAPDANFKGGRLEWMKSFRERLIPSLRAFGPELIIVSAGFDAASGDIGNIGVDAKRGVRLQGVNLRPEDFESMTKQIVDVANACDGRVVSVLEGGYGVLKDAELNLGRENFARCVQAHVKALCM
;
A
#
# COMPACT_ATOMS: atom_id res chain seq x y z
N ALA A 1 21.45 -1.30 6.84
CA ALA A 1 20.43 -0.40 6.25
C ALA A 1 19.06 -0.62 6.91
N ALA A 2 18.47 -1.82 6.83
CA ALA A 2 17.15 -2.13 7.41
C ALA A 2 16.96 -1.68 8.87
N LEU A 3 17.90 -1.99 9.78
CA LEU A 3 17.84 -1.52 11.16
C LEU A 3 17.83 0.02 11.31
N ARG A 4 18.50 0.74 10.40
CA ARG A 4 18.47 2.23 10.40
C ARG A 4 17.15 2.77 9.86
N ALA A 5 16.54 2.09 8.88
CA ALA A 5 15.21 2.43 8.39
C ALA A 5 14.17 2.30 9.52
N ALA A 6 14.14 1.14 10.18
CA ALA A 6 13.29 0.90 11.35
C ALA A 6 13.59 1.89 12.50
N GLY A 7 14.87 2.09 12.83
CA GLY A 7 15.26 3.06 13.87
C GLY A 7 14.86 4.51 13.56
N GLY A 8 14.84 4.90 12.28
CA GLY A 8 14.32 6.20 11.86
C GLY A 8 12.82 6.34 12.11
N VAL A 9 12.05 5.27 11.90
CA VAL A 9 10.62 5.24 12.22
C VAL A 9 10.39 5.31 13.73
N LEU A 10 11.11 4.52 14.54
CA LEU A 10 11.02 4.59 15.99
C LEU A 10 11.28 6.02 16.50
N HIS A 11 12.35 6.64 16.00
CA HIS A 11 12.67 8.03 16.36
C HIS A 11 11.56 9.00 15.94
N ALA A 12 10.99 8.85 14.74
CA ALA A 12 9.89 9.69 14.27
C ALA A 12 8.64 9.55 15.15
N VAL A 13 8.29 8.32 15.54
CA VAL A 13 7.19 8.03 16.47
C VAL A 13 7.42 8.73 17.80
N ASP A 14 8.58 8.54 18.43
CA ASP A 14 8.91 9.23 19.69
C ASP A 14 8.79 10.76 19.56
N ARG A 15 9.20 11.31 18.41
CA ARG A 15 9.15 12.76 18.17
C ARG A 15 7.74 13.31 18.06
N VAL A 16 6.84 12.59 17.40
CA VAL A 16 5.45 13.04 17.30
C VAL A 16 4.67 12.80 18.58
N LEU A 17 4.93 11.71 19.31
CA LEU A 17 4.24 11.39 20.57
C LEU A 17 4.68 12.29 21.72
N ASP A 18 5.96 12.69 21.78
CA ASP A 18 6.46 13.73 22.69
C ASP A 18 6.02 15.15 22.28
N GLN A 19 5.17 15.29 21.25
CA GLN A 19 4.68 16.58 20.73
C GLN A 19 5.79 17.54 20.28
N ARG A 20 6.99 17.03 19.95
CA ARG A 20 8.07 17.86 19.38
C ARG A 20 7.84 18.14 17.89
N ASN A 21 7.03 17.30 17.23
CA ASN A 21 6.64 17.45 15.84
C ASN A 21 5.15 17.10 15.69
N ARG A 22 4.44 17.78 14.78
CA ARG A 22 3.05 17.42 14.42
C ARG A 22 3.01 16.17 13.54
N SER A 23 3.95 16.10 12.61
CA SER A 23 4.12 15.02 11.64
C SER A 23 5.59 14.77 11.34
N ALA A 24 5.90 13.62 10.77
CA ALA A 24 7.24 13.28 10.30
C ALA A 24 7.18 12.47 8.99
N PHE A 25 8.17 12.68 8.11
CA PHE A 25 8.39 11.83 6.94
C PHE A 25 9.75 11.15 7.06
N VAL A 26 9.76 9.82 7.03
CA VAL A 26 10.95 8.99 7.12
C VAL A 26 11.25 8.45 5.73
N CYS A 27 12.31 8.96 5.10
CA CYS A 27 12.83 8.46 3.83
C CYS A 27 13.57 7.12 4.05
N ALA A 28 12.80 6.08 4.37
CA ALA A 28 13.27 4.76 4.72
C ALA A 28 13.67 3.95 3.47
N ARG A 29 14.83 3.30 3.52
CA ARG A 29 15.23 2.23 2.58
C ARG A 29 16.09 1.19 3.30
N PRO A 30 15.88 -0.13 3.09
CA PRO A 30 14.84 -0.76 2.25
C PRO A 30 13.39 -0.51 2.76
N PRO A 31 12.38 -0.73 1.90
CA PRO A 31 10.96 -0.69 2.28
C PRO A 31 10.60 -1.82 3.26
N GLY A 32 9.34 -1.88 3.70
CA GLY A 32 8.89 -2.79 4.74
C GLY A 32 7.54 -3.47 4.56
N HIS A 33 6.59 -2.90 3.82
CA HIS A 33 5.19 -3.34 3.90
C HIS A 33 4.88 -4.78 3.41
N HIS A 34 5.83 -5.41 2.71
CA HIS A 34 5.75 -6.82 2.28
C HIS A 34 6.45 -7.81 3.24
N ALA A 35 7.19 -7.32 4.24
CA ALA A 35 7.79 -8.17 5.27
C ALA A 35 6.72 -8.56 6.29
N GLY A 36 6.39 -9.84 6.35
CA GLY A 36 5.49 -10.46 7.31
C GLY A 36 6.19 -10.86 8.61
N VAL A 37 5.49 -11.63 9.45
CA VAL A 37 5.93 -11.99 10.82
C VAL A 37 7.28 -12.74 10.81
N SER A 38 7.48 -13.59 9.81
CA SER A 38 8.68 -14.43 9.67
C SER A 38 9.38 -14.26 8.30
N GLY A 39 9.23 -13.10 7.66
CA GLY A 39 9.83 -12.82 6.34
C GLY A 39 8.79 -12.72 5.23
N ALA A 40 8.89 -13.55 4.17
CA ALA A 40 7.87 -13.57 3.12
C ALA A 40 6.57 -14.20 3.67
N THR A 41 5.42 -13.60 3.35
CA THR A 41 4.12 -14.14 3.77
C THR A 41 3.80 -15.44 3.04
N GLU A 42 2.87 -16.23 3.58
CA GLU A 42 2.43 -17.46 2.94
C GLU A 42 1.98 -17.23 1.49
N GLY A 43 2.48 -18.06 0.57
CA GLY A 43 2.14 -18.00 -0.86
C GLY A 43 2.85 -16.90 -1.67
N ALA A 44 3.54 -15.95 -1.05
CA ALA A 44 4.29 -14.92 -1.76
C ALA A 44 5.67 -15.43 -2.22
N PRO A 45 6.09 -15.20 -3.49
CA PRO A 45 7.39 -15.67 -4.00
C PRO A 45 8.59 -14.91 -3.42
N SER A 46 8.37 -13.76 -2.79
CA SER A 46 9.38 -12.93 -2.14
C SER A 46 8.72 -11.96 -1.17
N SER A 47 9.53 -11.15 -0.47
CA SER A 47 9.08 -10.01 0.35
C SER A 47 9.15 -8.67 -0.39
N GLY A 48 9.14 -8.62 -1.73
CA GLY A 48 9.04 -7.35 -2.48
C GLY A 48 10.05 -6.28 -2.05
N PHE A 49 11.34 -6.63 -1.99
CA PHE A 49 12.44 -5.78 -1.49
C PHE A 49 12.41 -5.42 0.00
N SER A 50 11.35 -5.80 0.72
CA SER A 50 11.19 -5.54 2.15
C SER A 50 12.00 -6.53 2.99
N ILE A 51 12.62 -6.03 4.06
CA ILE A 51 13.41 -6.86 5.01
C ILE A 51 12.80 -6.83 6.40
N LEU A 52 12.44 -5.64 6.89
CA LEU A 52 11.74 -5.43 8.16
C LEU A 52 10.52 -4.57 7.89
N ASN A 53 9.40 -4.84 8.55
CA ASN A 53 8.19 -4.05 8.39
C ASN A 53 8.29 -2.74 9.17
N ASN A 54 8.84 -1.71 8.52
CA ASN A 54 9.11 -0.41 9.14
C ASN A 54 7.84 0.22 9.76
N ALA A 55 6.71 0.16 9.02
CA ALA A 55 5.44 0.71 9.47
C ALA A 55 4.90 -0.01 10.71
N MET A 56 4.88 -1.34 10.71
CA MET A 56 4.42 -2.12 11.86
C MET A 56 5.36 -2.01 13.06
N ILE A 57 6.68 -1.94 12.86
CA ILE A 57 7.63 -1.67 13.94
C ILE A 57 7.30 -0.34 14.62
N GLY A 58 7.03 0.71 13.84
CA GLY A 58 6.58 2.00 14.38
C GLY A 58 5.23 1.91 15.10
N ALA A 59 4.28 1.17 14.54
CA ALA A 59 2.93 1.08 15.07
C ALA A 59 2.91 0.35 16.41
N LEU A 60 3.58 -0.80 16.49
CA LEU A 60 3.65 -1.58 17.72
C LEU A 60 4.47 -0.87 18.80
N HIS A 61 5.56 -0.19 18.43
CA HIS A 61 6.30 0.67 19.36
C HIS A 61 5.44 1.79 19.95
N ALA A 62 4.53 2.38 19.16
CA ALA A 62 3.59 3.38 19.64
C ALA A 62 2.53 2.80 20.57
N ILE A 63 1.98 1.62 20.25
CA ILE A 63 0.96 0.94 21.08
C ILE A 63 1.54 0.54 22.45
N GLU A 64 2.82 0.21 22.53
CA GLU A 64 3.48 -0.07 23.82
C GLU A 64 3.62 1.18 24.71
N GLN A 65 3.40 2.40 24.18
CA GLN A 65 3.42 3.63 24.97
C GLN A 65 2.12 3.82 25.74
N LYS A 66 2.21 4.42 26.94
CA LYS A 66 1.04 4.59 27.83
C LYS A 66 0.03 5.64 27.37
N ASN A 67 0.39 6.52 26.45
CA ASN A 67 -0.39 7.70 26.04
C ASN A 67 -1.01 7.58 24.64
N VAL A 68 -0.92 6.41 24.01
CA VAL A 68 -1.53 6.12 22.71
C VAL A 68 -2.27 4.79 22.82
N HIS A 69 -3.49 4.75 22.30
CA HIS A 69 -4.39 3.61 22.41
C HIS A 69 -4.96 3.19 21.06
N ARG A 70 -5.00 4.09 20.06
CA ARG A 70 -5.50 3.79 18.72
C ARG A 70 -4.52 4.23 17.65
N VAL A 71 -3.83 3.26 17.05
CA VAL A 71 -2.86 3.46 15.97
C VAL A 71 -3.44 2.91 14.66
N ALA A 72 -3.44 3.72 13.61
CA ALA A 72 -3.82 3.30 12.27
C ALA A 72 -2.59 3.17 11.38
N VAL A 73 -2.52 2.11 10.57
CA VAL A 73 -1.58 1.98 9.46
C VAL A 73 -2.35 2.13 8.15
N VAL A 74 -2.00 3.15 7.37
CA VAL A 74 -2.62 3.48 6.08
C VAL A 74 -1.61 3.25 4.97
N ASP A 75 -1.88 2.31 4.09
CA ASP A 75 -1.02 1.97 2.97
C ASP A 75 -1.63 2.47 1.65
N PHE A 76 -0.88 3.31 0.93
CA PHE A 76 -1.25 3.79 -0.39
C PHE A 76 -0.20 3.46 -1.47
N ASP A 77 0.75 2.57 -1.17
CA ASP A 77 1.57 1.89 -2.17
C ASP A 77 0.67 1.13 -3.15
N VAL A 78 1.07 1.03 -4.42
CA VAL A 78 0.22 0.38 -5.43
C VAL A 78 0.08 -1.12 -5.17
N HIS A 79 1.02 -1.73 -4.45
CA HIS A 79 1.01 -3.13 -4.08
C HIS A 79 0.35 -3.31 -2.72
N HIS A 80 -0.35 -4.44 -2.55
CA HIS A 80 -0.89 -4.78 -1.24
C HIS A 80 0.24 -4.95 -0.21
N GLY A 81 0.15 -4.23 0.91
CA GLY A 81 0.98 -4.42 2.10
C GLY A 81 0.68 -5.73 2.83
N ASN A 82 0.83 -6.87 2.16
CA ASN A 82 0.53 -8.21 2.66
C ASN A 82 1.29 -8.57 3.93
N GLY A 83 2.53 -8.10 4.08
CA GLY A 83 3.31 -8.30 5.31
C GLY A 83 2.74 -7.50 6.48
N THR A 84 2.38 -6.25 6.23
CA THR A 84 1.70 -5.37 7.20
C THR A 84 0.39 -5.99 7.65
N GLU A 85 -0.40 -6.51 6.71
CA GLU A 85 -1.66 -7.19 7.01
C GLU A 85 -1.45 -8.45 7.85
N GLU A 86 -0.49 -9.32 7.48
CA GLU A 86 -0.19 -10.54 8.23
C GLU A 86 0.19 -10.23 9.69
N ILE A 87 1.04 -9.22 9.90
CA ILE A 87 1.45 -8.77 11.24
C ILE A 87 0.24 -8.18 11.99
N ALA A 88 -0.60 -7.38 11.34
CA ALA A 88 -1.80 -6.81 11.95
C ALA A 88 -2.78 -7.89 12.40
N ARG A 89 -3.05 -8.90 11.54
CA ARG A 89 -3.87 -10.07 11.91
C ARG A 89 -3.26 -10.81 13.09
N HIS A 90 -1.94 -11.05 13.03
CA HIS A 90 -1.24 -11.74 14.12
C HIS A 90 -1.38 -10.99 15.45
N TRP A 91 -1.17 -9.67 15.46
CA TRP A 91 -1.33 -8.82 16.64
C TRP A 91 -2.75 -8.87 17.21
N LEU A 92 -3.76 -8.68 16.36
CA LEU A 92 -5.16 -8.56 16.79
C LEU A 92 -5.77 -9.90 17.23
N GLN A 93 -5.21 -11.03 16.76
CA GLN A 93 -5.65 -12.37 17.16
C GLN A 93 -4.95 -12.89 18.43
N GLN A 94 -3.87 -12.25 18.89
CA GLN A 94 -3.22 -12.65 20.13
C GLN A 94 -4.18 -12.49 21.31
N LYS A 95 -4.28 -13.53 22.15
CA LYS A 95 -5.10 -13.49 23.36
C LYS A 95 -4.53 -12.46 24.34
N ARG A 96 -5.19 -11.31 24.40
CA ARG A 96 -4.94 -10.26 25.39
C ARG A 96 -5.05 -10.82 26.81
N THR A 97 -4.06 -10.54 27.65
CA THR A 97 -4.09 -10.90 29.07
C THR A 97 -5.15 -10.06 29.82
N LYS A 98 -5.46 -10.39 31.08
CA LYS A 98 -6.38 -9.57 31.90
C LYS A 98 -5.90 -8.12 32.06
N ASP A 99 -4.59 -7.89 32.11
CA ASP A 99 -4.01 -6.55 32.20
C ASP A 99 -4.18 -5.76 30.88
N ASP A 100 -4.10 -6.44 29.73
CA ASP A 100 -4.36 -5.86 28.41
C ASP A 100 -5.85 -5.54 28.22
N PHE A 101 -6.74 -6.37 28.79
CA PHE A 101 -8.19 -6.18 28.75
C PHE A 101 -8.64 -4.91 29.51
N HIS A 102 -7.95 -4.57 30.61
CA HIS A 102 -8.17 -3.33 31.34
C HIS A 102 -7.60 -2.09 30.64
N ARG A 103 -6.59 -2.26 29.77
CA ARG A 103 -6.08 -1.17 28.93
C ARG A 103 -6.96 -0.90 27.71
N HIS A 104 -7.56 -1.93 27.11
CA HIS A 104 -8.20 -1.82 25.80
C HIS A 104 -9.51 -2.61 25.69
N THR A 105 -10.64 -1.91 25.81
CA THR A 105 -11.98 -2.44 25.50
C THR A 105 -12.32 -2.40 24.00
N SER A 106 -11.46 -1.81 23.18
CA SER A 106 -11.58 -1.64 21.72
C SER A 106 -10.27 -2.07 21.02
N PRO A 107 -10.29 -2.36 19.71
CA PRO A 107 -9.07 -2.64 18.95
C PRO A 107 -8.13 -1.42 19.00
N ASP A 108 -6.84 -1.69 19.20
CA ASP A 108 -5.77 -0.69 19.32
C ASP A 108 -5.07 -0.41 17.98
N LEU A 109 -5.26 -1.31 17.02
CA LEU A 109 -4.68 -1.25 15.68
C LEU A 109 -5.78 -1.28 14.61
N PHE A 110 -5.65 -0.42 13.61
CA PHE A 110 -6.40 -0.45 12.34
C PHE A 110 -5.41 -0.56 11.18
N PHE A 111 -5.69 -1.40 10.20
CA PHE A 111 -4.92 -1.45 8.97
C PHE A 111 -5.84 -1.23 7.77
N THR A 112 -5.39 -0.39 6.84
CA THR A 112 -6.04 -0.29 5.54
C THR A 112 -5.01 -0.13 4.45
N SER A 113 -5.26 -0.79 3.31
CA SER A 113 -4.44 -0.67 2.11
C SER A 113 -5.33 -0.44 0.92
N ILE A 114 -5.01 0.60 0.13
CA ILE A 114 -5.52 0.75 -1.23
C ILE A 114 -4.47 0.23 -2.20
N HIS A 115 -4.83 -0.69 -3.09
CA HIS A 115 -3.85 -1.34 -3.96
C HIS A 115 -4.50 -1.93 -5.21
N LEU A 116 -3.67 -2.26 -6.19
CA LEU A 116 -4.05 -3.11 -7.29
C LEU A 116 -4.03 -4.58 -6.88
N ALA A 117 -5.02 -5.34 -7.34
CA ALA A 117 -4.97 -6.79 -7.31
C ALA A 117 -5.35 -7.35 -8.68
N ASP A 118 -4.58 -8.32 -9.16
CA ASP A 118 -4.90 -9.11 -10.35
C ASP A 118 -4.15 -10.44 -10.24
N ASP A 119 -4.88 -11.54 -10.11
CA ASP A 119 -4.34 -12.90 -10.05
C ASP A 119 -4.18 -13.54 -11.44
N GLY A 120 -4.28 -12.72 -12.49
CA GLY A 120 -4.15 -13.12 -13.88
C GLY A 120 -5.35 -13.87 -14.44
N THR A 121 -6.42 -14.09 -13.65
CA THR A 121 -7.60 -14.83 -14.13
C THR A 121 -8.33 -14.11 -15.26
N SER A 122 -8.39 -12.78 -15.20
CA SER A 122 -9.15 -11.96 -16.15
C SER A 122 -8.28 -11.30 -17.22
N SER A 123 -7.04 -10.96 -16.89
CA SER A 123 -6.12 -10.23 -17.78
C SER A 123 -5.00 -11.09 -18.35
N GLY A 124 -4.70 -12.24 -17.73
CA GLY A 124 -3.46 -12.99 -17.98
C GLY A 124 -2.21 -12.36 -17.36
N ILE A 125 -2.34 -11.31 -16.55
CA ILE A 125 -1.27 -10.61 -15.86
C ILE A 125 -1.36 -10.90 -14.37
N ASN A 126 -0.31 -11.51 -13.81
CA ASN A 126 -0.18 -11.66 -12.37
C ASN A 126 0.48 -10.40 -11.80
N PHE A 127 -0.29 -9.60 -11.07
CA PHE A 127 0.23 -8.43 -10.38
C PHE A 127 0.60 -8.79 -8.94
N TYR A 128 1.85 -8.54 -8.55
CA TYR A 128 2.34 -8.89 -7.21
C TYR A 128 1.67 -8.03 -6.13
N PRO A 129 1.40 -8.56 -4.92
CA PRO A 129 1.48 -9.96 -4.53
C PRO A 129 0.23 -10.79 -4.88
N GLY A 130 -0.83 -10.17 -5.40
CA GLY A 130 -2.09 -10.84 -5.75
C GLY A 130 -2.96 -11.21 -4.54
N THR A 131 -2.78 -10.53 -3.40
CA THR A 131 -3.52 -10.74 -2.15
C THR A 131 -4.30 -9.48 -1.76
N GLY A 132 -4.93 -9.44 -0.57
CA GLY A 132 -5.68 -8.26 -0.11
C GLY A 132 -7.06 -8.09 -0.75
N VAL A 133 -7.63 -9.13 -1.36
CA VAL A 133 -8.88 -9.01 -2.14
C VAL A 133 -10.17 -8.98 -1.31
N GLN A 134 -10.07 -9.15 0.01
CA GLN A 134 -11.20 -9.15 0.94
C GLN A 134 -10.86 -8.35 2.19
N ASP A 135 -11.86 -7.66 2.73
CA ASP A 135 -11.77 -7.05 4.05
C ASP A 135 -11.68 -8.14 5.14
N ASP A 136 -11.10 -7.80 6.28
CA ASP A 136 -11.20 -8.58 7.52
C ASP A 136 -11.64 -7.67 8.66
N MET A 137 -12.93 -7.38 8.66
CA MET A 137 -13.56 -6.47 9.61
C MET A 137 -13.45 -6.95 11.06
N MET A 138 -13.35 -8.27 11.28
CA MET A 138 -13.18 -8.85 12.62
C MET A 138 -11.81 -8.49 13.22
N ASN A 139 -10.81 -8.32 12.36
CA ASN A 139 -9.47 -7.88 12.73
C ASN A 139 -9.20 -6.44 12.24
N ASN A 140 -10.24 -5.59 12.14
CA ASN A 140 -10.09 -4.17 11.86
C ASN A 140 -9.19 -3.86 10.64
N ILE A 141 -9.31 -4.68 9.59
CA ILE A 141 -8.56 -4.59 8.34
C ILE A 141 -9.52 -4.27 7.21
N VAL A 142 -9.23 -3.20 6.47
CA VAL A 142 -10.01 -2.77 5.30
C VAL A 142 -9.11 -2.74 4.06
N ASN A 143 -9.45 -3.58 3.09
CA ASN A 143 -8.75 -3.63 1.81
C ASN A 143 -9.57 -2.96 0.71
N VAL A 144 -8.97 -1.93 0.13
CA VAL A 144 -9.57 -1.11 -0.91
C VAL A 144 -8.93 -1.49 -2.25
N VAL A 145 -9.48 -2.54 -2.87
CA VAL A 145 -8.97 -3.03 -4.15
C VAL A 145 -9.41 -2.12 -5.28
N VAL A 146 -8.46 -1.68 -6.09
CA VAL A 146 -8.71 -0.94 -7.33
C VAL A 146 -8.39 -1.87 -8.50
N PRO A 147 -9.30 -2.08 -9.47
CA PRO A 147 -8.96 -2.85 -10.66
C PRO A 147 -7.91 -2.11 -11.48
N PRO A 148 -6.94 -2.80 -12.10
CA PRO A 148 -5.96 -2.15 -12.97
C PRO A 148 -6.57 -1.70 -14.30
N MET A 149 -5.95 -0.70 -14.94
CA MET A 149 -6.41 -0.18 -16.24
C MET A 149 -6.31 -1.20 -17.38
N TRP A 150 -5.50 -2.26 -17.29
CA TRP A 150 -5.46 -3.27 -18.37
C TRP A 150 -6.68 -4.20 -18.44
N ILE A 151 -7.64 -4.07 -17.52
CA ILE A 151 -8.90 -4.83 -17.58
C ILE A 151 -9.95 -4.03 -18.36
N SER A 152 -10.36 -4.56 -19.52
CA SER A 152 -11.39 -3.95 -20.37
C SER A 152 -12.80 -4.07 -19.79
N LYS A 153 -13.67 -3.09 -20.08
CA LYS A 153 -15.10 -3.14 -19.72
C LYS A 153 -15.76 -4.41 -20.29
N GLY A 154 -16.33 -5.24 -19.41
CA GLY A 154 -16.93 -6.54 -19.77
C GLY A 154 -16.08 -7.77 -19.41
N ALA A 155 -14.77 -7.59 -19.19
CA ALA A 155 -13.96 -8.56 -18.47
C ALA A 155 -14.32 -8.48 -16.97
N SER A 156 -14.52 -9.64 -16.35
CA SER A 156 -15.13 -9.75 -15.03
C SER A 156 -14.11 -9.48 -13.92
N ALA A 157 -13.99 -8.21 -13.54
CA ALA A 157 -13.49 -7.80 -12.23
C ALA A 157 -14.54 -6.90 -11.56
N THR A 158 -15.03 -7.30 -10.39
CA THR A 158 -15.79 -6.45 -9.46
C THR A 158 -15.03 -6.40 -8.14
N ALA A 159 -14.82 -5.18 -7.66
CA ALA A 159 -13.83 -4.77 -6.66
C ALA A 159 -14.25 -5.05 -5.20
N ASN A 160 -14.58 -6.29 -4.86
CA ASN A 160 -14.36 -6.92 -3.53
C ASN A 160 -15.23 -8.19 -3.33
N GLU A 161 -16.41 -8.31 -3.95
CA GLU A 161 -17.32 -9.46 -3.71
C GLU A 161 -16.99 -10.71 -4.57
N ASP A 162 -16.85 -10.56 -5.90
CA ASP A 162 -16.60 -11.70 -6.82
C ASP A 162 -15.09 -12.07 -6.89
N MET A 163 -14.21 -11.09 -6.65
CA MET A 163 -12.76 -11.28 -6.68
C MET A 163 -12.27 -12.21 -5.57
N GLY A 164 -12.84 -12.09 -4.36
CA GLY A 164 -12.50 -12.92 -3.23
C GLY A 164 -12.94 -14.39 -3.37
N GLU A 165 -13.99 -14.70 -4.14
CA GLU A 165 -14.43 -16.08 -4.38
C GLU A 165 -13.60 -16.78 -5.47
N ARG A 166 -13.08 -16.03 -6.45
CA ARG A 166 -12.26 -16.57 -7.57
C ARG A 166 -10.81 -16.83 -7.18
N VAL A 167 -10.19 -15.93 -6.41
CA VAL A 167 -8.82 -16.09 -5.89
C VAL A 167 -8.73 -17.33 -4.97
N ARG A 168 -9.79 -17.65 -4.21
CA ARG A 168 -9.90 -18.86 -3.38
C ARG A 168 -9.66 -20.17 -4.15
N LYS A 169 -10.02 -20.25 -5.43
CA LYS A 169 -9.86 -21.49 -6.21
C LYS A 169 -8.42 -21.77 -6.66
N LYS A 170 -7.50 -20.79 -6.61
CA LYS A 170 -6.19 -20.95 -7.26
C LYS A 170 -4.97 -20.41 -6.52
N ALA A 171 -5.10 -19.91 -5.29
CA ALA A 171 -3.97 -19.54 -4.42
C ALA A 171 -2.92 -20.66 -4.17
N LYS A 172 -3.11 -21.86 -4.74
CA LYS A 172 -2.18 -23.01 -4.67
C LYS A 172 -1.07 -23.07 -5.73
N ARG A 173 -0.92 -22.10 -6.64
CA ARG A 173 0.14 -22.17 -7.67
C ARG A 173 0.81 -20.82 -7.97
N PHE A 174 1.67 -20.37 -7.06
CA PHE A 174 2.89 -19.68 -7.49
C PHE A 174 3.94 -20.77 -7.78
N GLY A 175 3.91 -21.31 -8.99
CA GLY A 175 4.86 -22.35 -9.39
C GLY A 175 4.63 -22.82 -10.83
N GLU A 176 5.72 -22.74 -11.60
CA GLU A 176 6.04 -23.44 -12.86
C GLU A 176 6.09 -22.68 -14.19
N ASP A 177 5.70 -21.40 -14.29
CA ASP A 177 5.95 -20.63 -15.53
C ASP A 177 7.02 -19.54 -15.31
N ASN A 178 8.23 -19.96 -14.94
CA ASN A 178 9.42 -19.10 -14.90
C ASN A 178 10.02 -19.00 -16.31
N GLN A 179 9.32 -18.33 -17.23
CA GLN A 179 9.97 -17.84 -18.44
C GLN A 179 10.67 -16.51 -18.09
N PRO A 180 11.97 -16.34 -18.44
CA PRO A 180 12.62 -15.05 -18.27
C PRO A 180 11.82 -13.98 -19.01
N ALA A 181 11.65 -12.82 -18.39
CA ALA A 181 11.06 -11.67 -19.04
C ALA A 181 11.75 -11.48 -20.40
N PRO A 182 11.01 -11.43 -21.53
CA PRO A 182 11.63 -11.34 -22.84
C PRO A 182 12.54 -10.10 -22.88
N ALA A 183 13.71 -10.26 -23.48
CA ALA A 183 14.62 -9.15 -23.74
C ALA A 183 13.86 -8.03 -24.46
N ALA A 184 14.19 -6.78 -24.12
CA ALA A 184 13.50 -5.57 -24.52
C ALA A 184 13.51 -5.33 -26.05
N ALA A 185 12.74 -6.12 -26.80
CA ALA A 185 12.30 -5.77 -28.14
C ALA A 185 11.14 -4.79 -28.00
N ALA A 186 11.11 -3.75 -28.86
CA ALA A 186 10.22 -2.59 -28.83
C ALA A 186 8.79 -2.88 -28.33
N VAL A 187 8.63 -2.84 -27.01
CA VAL A 187 7.35 -2.97 -26.33
C VAL A 187 6.58 -1.68 -26.58
N LYS A 188 5.41 -1.77 -27.20
CA LYS A 188 4.54 -0.60 -27.37
C LYS A 188 3.91 -0.25 -26.02
N ASN A 189 4.14 0.97 -25.55
CA ASN A 189 3.44 1.52 -24.39
C ASN A 189 2.02 1.88 -24.83
N GLN A 190 1.01 1.18 -24.32
CA GLN A 190 -0.38 1.56 -24.52
C GLN A 190 -0.79 2.54 -23.41
N THR A 191 -0.41 3.81 -23.55
CA THR A 191 -0.66 4.88 -22.56
C THR A 191 -1.79 5.83 -22.93
N ASP A 192 -2.33 5.75 -24.15
CA ASP A 192 -3.08 6.88 -24.74
C ASP A 192 -4.58 6.60 -24.94
N ALA A 193 -5.09 5.46 -24.47
CA ALA A 193 -6.52 5.22 -24.50
C ALA A 193 -7.21 5.99 -23.35
N PRO A 194 -8.31 6.73 -23.62
CA PRO A 194 -8.97 7.52 -22.59
C PRO A 194 -9.49 6.64 -21.45
N ASP A 195 -9.30 7.11 -20.19
CA ASP A 195 -9.62 6.40 -18.94
C ASP A 195 -11.04 5.78 -18.93
N ALA A 196 -12.00 6.36 -19.66
CA ALA A 196 -13.41 5.95 -19.70
C ALA A 196 -13.69 4.51 -20.17
N ASN A 197 -12.72 3.84 -20.81
CA ASN A 197 -12.87 2.50 -21.38
C ASN A 197 -12.36 1.36 -20.48
N PHE A 198 -11.68 1.68 -19.38
CA PHE A 198 -11.07 0.69 -18.48
C PHE A 198 -11.78 0.65 -17.12
N LYS A 199 -11.63 -0.45 -16.38
CA LYS A 199 -12.23 -0.62 -15.05
C LYS A 199 -11.37 -0.06 -13.90
N GLY A 200 -10.39 0.81 -14.19
CA GLY A 200 -9.37 1.22 -13.23
C GLY A 200 -8.83 2.63 -13.43
N GLY A 201 -7.69 2.92 -12.81
CA GLY A 201 -6.96 4.16 -13.01
C GLY A 201 -7.20 5.24 -11.96
N ARG A 202 -6.74 6.45 -12.24
CA ARG A 202 -6.72 7.58 -11.31
C ARG A 202 -8.08 7.91 -10.72
N LEU A 203 -9.14 7.97 -11.55
CA LEU A 203 -10.47 8.35 -11.08
C LEU A 203 -11.05 7.34 -10.09
N GLU A 204 -10.93 6.04 -10.40
CA GLU A 204 -11.44 4.97 -9.52
C GLU A 204 -10.62 4.87 -8.23
N TRP A 205 -9.29 5.02 -8.33
CA TRP A 205 -8.41 5.08 -7.16
C TRP A 205 -8.81 6.21 -6.21
N MET A 206 -8.91 7.44 -6.73
CA MET A 206 -9.24 8.61 -5.91
C MET A 206 -10.66 8.56 -5.35
N LYS A 207 -11.59 7.95 -6.08
CA LYS A 207 -12.95 7.68 -5.59
C LYS A 207 -12.92 6.66 -4.45
N SER A 208 -12.31 5.50 -4.65
CA SER A 208 -12.21 4.43 -3.65
C SER A 208 -11.48 4.89 -2.39
N PHE A 209 -10.42 5.69 -2.53
CA PHE A 209 -9.72 6.31 -1.41
C PHE A 209 -10.67 7.20 -0.58
N ARG A 210 -11.43 8.08 -1.25
CA ARG A 210 -12.35 9.03 -0.60
C ARG A 210 -13.59 8.37 0.01
N GLU A 211 -14.13 7.36 -0.66
CA GLU A 211 -15.43 6.78 -0.33
C GLU A 211 -15.33 5.52 0.55
N ARG A 212 -14.16 4.84 0.58
CA ARG A 212 -13.94 3.68 1.44
C ARG A 212 -12.85 3.90 2.48
N LEU A 213 -11.64 4.22 2.06
CA LEU A 213 -10.49 4.29 2.98
C LEU A 213 -10.68 5.38 4.04
N ILE A 214 -10.96 6.62 3.61
CA ILE A 214 -11.08 7.76 4.52
C ILE A 214 -12.24 7.60 5.53
N PRO A 215 -13.45 7.17 5.14
CA PRO A 215 -14.51 6.91 6.10
C PRO A 215 -14.16 5.84 7.14
N SER A 216 -13.51 4.74 6.75
CA SER A 216 -13.07 3.70 7.68
C SER A 216 -12.01 4.22 8.66
N LEU A 217 -11.04 5.00 8.17
CA LEU A 217 -10.02 5.63 9.01
C LEU A 217 -10.65 6.62 10.01
N ARG A 218 -11.63 7.42 9.59
CA ARG A 218 -12.39 8.32 10.48
C ARG A 218 -13.17 7.56 11.54
N ALA A 219 -13.82 6.46 11.16
CA ALA A 219 -14.60 5.64 12.08
C ALA A 219 -13.73 5.02 13.19
N PHE A 220 -12.48 4.69 12.89
CA PHE A 220 -11.53 4.19 13.88
C PHE A 220 -11.07 5.27 14.88
N GLY A 221 -10.99 6.53 14.44
CA GLY A 221 -10.61 7.66 15.30
C GLY A 221 -9.17 7.59 15.84
N PRO A 222 -8.14 7.50 14.97
CA PRO A 222 -6.76 7.25 15.38
C PRO A 222 -6.11 8.42 16.14
N GLU A 223 -5.28 8.09 17.12
CA GLU A 223 -4.39 9.02 17.85
C GLU A 223 -3.01 9.13 17.17
N LEU A 224 -2.61 8.08 16.46
CA LEU A 224 -1.45 8.08 15.58
C LEU A 224 -1.83 7.41 14.26
N ILE A 225 -1.43 8.01 13.15
CA ILE A 225 -1.50 7.42 11.82
C ILE A 225 -0.09 7.19 11.32
N ILE A 226 0.25 5.94 11.02
CA ILE A 226 1.44 5.58 10.28
C ILE A 226 1.05 5.36 8.82
N VAL A 227 1.74 6.04 7.91
CA VAL A 227 1.45 5.94 6.48
C VAL A 227 2.56 5.15 5.80
N SER A 228 2.21 4.01 5.21
CA SER A 228 3.07 3.29 4.26
C SER A 228 2.97 4.01 2.91
N ALA A 229 3.98 4.83 2.62
CA ALA A 229 3.97 5.79 1.52
C ALA A 229 4.75 5.29 0.31
N GLY A 230 4.07 4.49 -0.51
CA GLY A 230 4.53 4.11 -1.84
C GLY A 230 4.08 5.09 -2.91
N PHE A 231 4.99 5.43 -3.82
CA PHE A 231 4.72 6.37 -4.91
C PHE A 231 4.70 5.71 -6.28
N ASP A 232 4.71 4.39 -6.33
CA ASP A 232 4.66 3.57 -7.54
C ASP A 232 3.27 3.50 -8.17
N ALA A 233 2.21 3.98 -7.52
CA ALA A 233 0.92 4.26 -8.17
C ALA A 233 0.99 5.46 -9.15
N ALA A 234 2.12 6.18 -9.19
CA ALA A 234 2.32 7.30 -10.09
C ALA A 234 2.31 6.88 -11.57
N SER A 235 1.86 7.79 -12.43
CA SER A 235 1.84 7.61 -13.87
C SER A 235 3.24 7.29 -14.42
N GLY A 236 3.33 6.17 -15.12
CA GLY A 236 4.54 5.67 -15.77
C GLY A 236 5.55 4.99 -14.84
N ASP A 237 5.28 4.89 -13.54
CA ASP A 237 6.20 4.21 -12.62
C ASP A 237 6.30 2.72 -12.96
N ILE A 238 7.51 2.18 -13.02
CA ILE A 238 7.73 0.77 -13.37
C ILE A 238 7.10 -0.20 -12.36
N GLY A 239 6.89 0.21 -11.11
CA GLY A 239 6.29 -0.61 -10.07
C GLY A 239 4.82 -0.95 -10.32
N ASN A 240 4.08 -0.18 -11.11
CA ASN A 240 2.67 -0.47 -11.41
C ASN A 240 2.41 -1.01 -12.81
N ILE A 241 3.43 -1.54 -13.49
CA ILE A 241 3.32 -2.04 -14.86
C ILE A 241 3.01 -3.54 -14.87
N GLY A 242 1.89 -3.89 -15.49
CA GLY A 242 1.56 -5.27 -15.86
C GLY A 242 2.25 -5.68 -17.16
N VAL A 243 2.76 -6.92 -17.23
CA VAL A 243 3.39 -7.46 -18.44
C VAL A 243 2.50 -8.55 -19.04
N ASP A 244 1.92 -8.29 -20.21
CA ASP A 244 1.22 -9.31 -21.02
C ASP A 244 2.27 -10.03 -21.87
N ALA A 245 2.80 -11.15 -21.36
CA ALA A 245 3.83 -11.94 -22.05
C ALA A 245 3.35 -12.50 -23.40
N LYS A 246 2.05 -12.72 -23.58
CA LYS A 246 1.49 -13.27 -24.83
C LYS A 246 1.48 -12.22 -25.94
N ARG A 247 1.19 -10.97 -25.59
CA ARG A 247 1.16 -9.85 -26.54
C ARG A 247 2.46 -9.06 -26.60
N GLY A 248 3.39 -9.32 -25.68
CA GLY A 248 4.65 -8.58 -25.58
C GLY A 248 4.44 -7.10 -25.25
N VAL A 249 3.38 -6.77 -24.48
CA VAL A 249 3.04 -5.38 -24.13
C VAL A 249 3.14 -5.13 -22.63
N ARG A 250 3.57 -3.91 -22.29
CA ARG A 250 3.54 -3.36 -20.93
C ARG A 250 2.31 -2.48 -20.81
N LEU A 251 1.54 -2.71 -19.77
CA LEU A 251 0.29 -2.01 -19.53
C LEU A 251 0.36 -1.31 -18.18
N GLN A 252 -0.04 -0.04 -18.15
CA GLN A 252 -0.05 0.77 -16.94
C GLN A 252 -1.18 0.31 -16.01
N GLY A 253 -0.92 0.23 -14.71
CA GLY A 253 -1.92 -0.20 -13.72
C GLY A 253 -2.83 0.94 -13.29
N VAL A 254 -2.24 2.00 -12.74
CA VAL A 254 -2.89 3.28 -12.41
C VAL A 254 -2.02 4.45 -12.85
N ASN A 255 -2.60 5.64 -12.95
CA ASN A 255 -1.94 6.82 -13.49
C ASN A 255 -2.06 8.04 -12.56
N LEU A 256 -1.74 7.86 -11.28
CA LEU A 256 -1.77 8.97 -10.31
C LEU A 256 -0.75 10.06 -10.66
N ARG A 257 -1.08 11.28 -10.28
CA ARG A 257 -0.27 12.48 -10.48
C ARG A 257 0.20 13.02 -9.13
N PRO A 258 1.24 13.86 -9.08
CA PRO A 258 1.68 14.48 -7.82
C PRO A 258 0.55 15.12 -7.00
N GLU A 259 -0.42 15.76 -7.67
CA GLU A 259 -1.55 16.42 -7.00
C GLU A 259 -2.50 15.43 -6.32
N ASP A 260 -2.56 14.18 -6.79
CA ASP A 260 -3.35 13.12 -6.15
C ASP A 260 -2.71 12.68 -4.84
N PHE A 261 -1.39 12.55 -4.81
CA PHE A 261 -0.65 12.27 -3.57
C PHE A 261 -0.80 13.40 -2.55
N GLU A 262 -0.74 14.67 -2.99
CA GLU A 262 -1.07 15.82 -2.13
C GLU A 262 -2.49 15.70 -1.56
N SER A 263 -3.48 15.41 -2.42
CA SER A 263 -4.88 15.28 -2.03
C SER A 263 -5.16 14.09 -1.10
N MET A 264 -4.54 12.93 -1.32
CA MET A 264 -4.67 11.77 -0.45
C MET A 264 -4.09 12.08 0.94
N THR A 265 -2.89 12.66 0.96
CA THR A 265 -2.20 13.03 2.19
C THR A 265 -2.96 14.06 3.00
N LYS A 266 -3.50 15.10 2.33
CA LYS A 266 -4.34 16.10 3.00
C LYS A 266 -5.55 15.46 3.67
N GLN A 267 -6.22 14.52 3.00
CA GLN A 267 -7.36 13.82 3.61
C GLN A 267 -6.94 13.00 4.83
N ILE A 268 -5.79 12.32 4.81
CA ILE A 268 -5.26 11.60 5.98
C ILE A 268 -4.96 12.57 7.12
N VAL A 269 -4.28 13.69 6.83
CA VAL A 269 -3.97 14.74 7.80
C VAL A 269 -5.24 15.36 8.38
N ASP A 270 -6.27 15.58 7.57
CA ASP A 270 -7.57 16.08 8.04
C ASP A 270 -8.22 15.10 9.04
N VAL A 271 -8.09 13.78 8.83
CA VAL A 271 -8.54 12.78 9.81
C VAL A 271 -7.74 12.86 11.10
N ALA A 272 -6.40 12.90 11.01
CA ALA A 272 -5.54 13.06 12.18
C ALA A 272 -5.92 14.32 12.96
N ASN A 273 -6.10 15.45 12.28
CA ASN A 273 -6.46 16.73 12.89
C ASN A 273 -7.81 16.67 13.62
N ALA A 274 -8.81 16.00 13.03
CA ALA A 274 -10.13 15.82 13.65
C ALA A 274 -10.08 14.95 14.92
N CYS A 275 -9.04 14.12 15.08
CA CYS A 275 -8.83 13.25 16.25
C CYS A 275 -7.77 13.80 17.23
N ASP A 276 -7.25 15.01 17.00
CA ASP A 276 -5.99 15.51 17.59
C ASP A 276 -4.83 14.50 17.53
N GLY A 277 -4.85 13.66 16.50
CA GLY A 277 -3.82 12.67 16.22
C GLY A 277 -2.56 13.27 15.61
N ARG A 278 -1.59 12.40 15.38
CA ARG A 278 -0.30 12.72 14.73
C ARG A 278 -0.06 11.81 13.53
N VAL A 279 0.87 12.19 12.66
CA VAL A 279 1.15 11.43 11.43
C VAL A 279 2.64 11.13 11.30
N VAL A 280 3.00 9.85 11.13
CA VAL A 280 4.34 9.44 10.69
C VAL A 280 4.20 8.77 9.34
N SER A 281 4.82 9.32 8.31
CA SER A 281 4.86 8.72 6.99
C SER A 281 6.21 8.06 6.74
N VAL A 282 6.20 6.88 6.12
CA VAL A 282 7.37 6.04 5.90
C VAL A 282 7.42 5.69 4.43
N LEU A 283 8.53 6.03 3.75
CA LEU A 283 8.72 5.71 2.34
C LEU A 283 8.73 4.18 2.11
N GLU A 284 7.94 3.73 1.12
CA GLU A 284 7.88 2.35 0.62
C GLU A 284 8.37 2.28 -0.84
N GLY A 285 7.49 1.99 -1.80
CA GLY A 285 7.77 1.93 -3.24
C GLY A 285 7.85 3.29 -3.94
N GLY A 286 8.11 3.24 -5.25
CA GLY A 286 8.37 4.40 -6.10
C GLY A 286 9.73 4.30 -6.76
N TYR A 287 9.74 3.88 -8.03
CA TYR A 287 10.94 3.42 -8.72
C TYR A 287 11.34 4.37 -9.87
N GLY A 288 10.38 5.11 -10.39
CA GLY A 288 10.52 6.00 -11.53
C GLY A 288 10.09 5.36 -12.85
N VAL A 289 10.24 6.14 -13.92
CA VAL A 289 9.78 5.81 -15.27
C VAL A 289 10.94 5.26 -16.09
N LEU A 290 10.72 4.19 -16.85
CA LEU A 290 11.72 3.71 -17.82
C LEU A 290 11.98 4.76 -18.90
N LYS A 291 13.24 5.15 -19.08
CA LYS A 291 13.69 6.03 -20.15
C LYS A 291 14.06 5.27 -21.42
N ASP A 292 14.57 4.06 -21.25
CA ASP A 292 15.05 3.21 -22.33
C ASP A 292 14.95 1.73 -21.95
N ALA A 293 15.41 0.88 -22.87
CA ALA A 293 15.44 -0.57 -22.74
C ALA A 293 16.48 -1.08 -21.72
N GLU A 294 17.41 -0.24 -21.26
CA GLU A 294 18.55 -0.61 -20.40
C GLU A 294 18.28 -0.37 -18.91
N LEU A 295 17.01 -0.28 -18.50
CA LEU A 295 16.57 0.00 -17.12
C LEU A 295 17.08 1.36 -16.58
N ASN A 296 17.36 2.34 -17.44
CA ASN A 296 17.61 3.70 -16.97
C ASN A 296 16.30 4.34 -16.50
N LEU A 297 16.25 4.74 -15.23
CA LEU A 297 15.03 5.25 -14.59
C LEU A 297 15.06 6.78 -14.43
N GLY A 298 14.04 7.44 -14.98
CA GLY A 298 13.70 8.83 -14.68
C GLY A 298 12.93 8.95 -13.38
N ARG A 299 13.51 9.66 -12.40
CA ARG A 299 12.93 9.80 -11.04
C ARG A 299 12.32 11.17 -10.77
N GLU A 300 12.21 12.01 -11.80
CA GLU A 300 11.62 13.35 -11.66
C GLU A 300 10.16 13.28 -11.20
N ASN A 301 9.35 12.39 -11.80
CA ASN A 301 7.95 12.22 -11.40
C ASN A 301 7.84 11.68 -9.97
N PHE A 302 8.66 10.69 -9.61
CA PHE A 302 8.75 10.15 -8.24
C PHE A 302 9.07 11.26 -7.24
N ALA A 303 10.10 12.07 -7.50
CA ALA A 303 10.50 13.19 -6.64
C ALA A 303 9.37 14.22 -6.48
N ARG A 304 8.65 14.56 -7.55
CA ARG A 304 7.48 15.46 -7.50
C ARG A 304 6.34 14.88 -6.66
N CYS A 305 6.08 13.57 -6.74
CA CYS A 305 5.07 12.91 -5.92
C CYS A 305 5.44 12.94 -4.43
N VAL A 306 6.71 12.64 -4.10
CA VAL A 306 7.25 12.75 -2.74
C VAL A 306 7.14 14.18 -2.21
N GLN A 307 7.53 15.17 -3.03
CA GLN A 307 7.43 16.59 -2.66
C GLN A 307 5.99 17.00 -2.36
N ALA A 308 5.04 16.58 -3.20
CA ALA A 308 3.61 16.88 -3.03
C ALA A 308 3.05 16.26 -1.73
N HIS A 309 3.42 15.02 -1.42
CA HIS A 309 3.08 14.35 -0.17
C HIS A 309 3.68 15.07 1.05
N VAL A 310 4.99 15.35 1.05
CA VAL A 310 5.66 16.04 2.17
C VAL A 310 5.07 17.44 2.39
N LYS A 311 4.76 18.18 1.32
CA LYS A 311 4.09 19.48 1.41
C LYS A 311 2.75 19.37 2.15
N ALA A 312 1.94 18.37 1.85
CA ALA A 312 0.65 18.14 2.52
C ALA A 312 0.80 17.69 3.98
N LEU A 313 1.85 16.95 4.34
CA LEU A 313 2.13 16.58 5.74
C LEU A 313 2.41 17.79 6.65
N CYS A 314 2.80 18.92 6.08
CA CYS A 314 3.08 20.16 6.81
C CYS A 314 1.85 21.06 7.01
N MET A 315 0.68 20.70 6.48
CA MET A 315 -0.57 21.45 6.61
C MET A 315 -1.30 21.11 7.91
#